data_AF-A0AAF0FDV8-F1
#
_entry.id   AF-A0AAF0FDV8-F1
#
_cell.length_a   1.000
_cell.length_b   1.000
_cell.length_c   1.000
_cell.angle_alpha   90.00
_cell.angle_beta   90.00
_cell.angle_gamma   90.00
#
_symmetry.space_group_name_H-M   'P 1'
#
loop_
_entity.id
_entity.type
_entity.pdbx_description
1 polymer ?
#
loop_
_entity_poly.entity_id
_entity_poly.type
_entity_poly.pdbx_seq_one_letter_code
_entity_poly.pdbx_strand_id
1 'polypeptide(L)'
;MAAVSCVYGAAGDEAPTLNVVTTFPDNPFSLVQNGRANRVVLSITNPPSADRALLLEEITGAFLNPKKLDGQRGRVLRNMTATKVKSVPITNVGGQPLQVPFDFYSEFKPQSLDVEFFLKVMDQGNSKRYTLPVYRGSVVIEEPKPSWFDPQLLSVYALMALVAAGIAYLVYETYIATYFRANKPLKQRVVKPQPKPTSSTDSQEWLPEQTRKPRKAASKRK
;
A
#
# COMPACT_ATOMS: atom_id res chain seq x y z
N MET A 1 14.40 -24.99 -15.26
CA MET A 1 15.25 -23.80 -15.06
C MET A 1 15.64 -23.28 -16.43
N ALA A 2 15.12 -22.11 -16.83
CA ALA A 2 15.62 -21.44 -18.03
C ALA A 2 16.89 -20.67 -17.65
N ALA A 3 18.04 -21.17 -18.10
CA ALA A 3 19.31 -20.47 -17.99
C ALA A 3 19.68 -19.98 -19.39
N VAL A 4 19.74 -18.67 -19.58
CA VAL A 4 20.21 -18.06 -20.84
C VAL A 4 21.63 -17.58 -20.60
N SER A 5 22.58 -18.20 -21.30
CA SER A 5 23.98 -17.76 -21.35
C SER A 5 24.16 -16.95 -22.61
N CYS A 6 24.61 -15.71 -22.45
CA CYS A 6 24.95 -14.85 -23.57
C CYS A 6 26.23 -14.08 -23.21
N VAL A 7 27.10 -13.92 -24.21
CA VAL A 7 28.29 -13.09 -24.10
C VAL A 7 27.87 -11.68 -24.49
N TYR A 8 28.06 -10.73 -23.58
CA TYR A 8 27.70 -9.35 -23.79
C TYR A 8 28.93 -8.47 -23.77
N GLY A 9 29.05 -7.61 -24.79
CA GLY A 9 30.03 -6.54 -24.86
C GLY A 9 29.33 -5.20 -25.06
N ALA A 10 29.89 -4.13 -24.49
CA ALA A 10 29.41 -2.78 -24.80
C ALA A 10 29.80 -2.42 -26.25
N ALA A 11 29.03 -1.53 -26.89
CA ALA A 11 29.32 -1.09 -28.24
C ALA A 11 30.57 -0.19 -28.25
N GLY A 12 31.71 -0.75 -28.66
CA GLY A 12 33.00 -0.06 -28.82
C GLY A 12 34.17 -1.04 -28.77
N ASP A 13 35.20 -0.81 -29.59
CA ASP A 13 36.37 -1.71 -29.73
C ASP A 13 37.17 -1.90 -28.42
N GLU A 14 36.91 -1.07 -27.41
CA GLU A 14 37.55 -1.10 -26.09
C GLU A 14 36.66 -1.68 -24.97
N ALA A 15 35.43 -2.10 -25.29
CA ALA A 15 34.46 -2.54 -24.29
C ALA A 15 34.77 -3.93 -23.70
N PRO A 16 34.59 -4.12 -22.38
CA PRO A 16 34.75 -5.44 -21.77
C PRO A 16 33.65 -6.39 -22.23
N THR A 17 34.02 -7.63 -22.52
CA THR A 17 33.09 -8.73 -22.77
C THR A 17 32.93 -9.56 -21.51
N LEU A 18 31.68 -9.84 -21.11
CA LEU A 18 31.36 -10.69 -19.96
C LEU A 18 30.41 -11.80 -20.40
N ASN A 19 30.63 -13.00 -19.86
CA ASN A 19 29.64 -14.07 -19.99
C ASN A 19 28.74 -14.03 -18.77
N VAL A 20 27.44 -13.81 -18.99
CA VAL A 20 26.47 -13.78 -17.90
C VAL A 20 25.37 -14.79 -18.16
N VAL A 21 25.08 -15.57 -17.13
CA VAL A 21 23.98 -16.52 -17.11
C VAL A 21 22.91 -16.00 -16.18
N THR A 22 21.72 -15.74 -16.72
CA THR A 22 20.58 -15.27 -15.92
C THR A 22 19.69 -16.45 -15.56
N THR A 23 19.34 -16.56 -14.28
CA THR A 23 18.48 -17.63 -13.75
C THR A 23 17.37 -17.06 -12.88
N PHE A 24 16.19 -17.69 -12.96
CA PHE A 24 15.01 -17.32 -12.18
C PHE A 24 14.71 -18.46 -11.18
N PRO A 25 15.19 -18.37 -9.93
CA PRO A 25 15.08 -19.49 -8.97
C PRO A 25 13.62 -19.79 -8.60
N ASP A 26 12.85 -18.73 -8.33
CA ASP A 26 11.48 -18.86 -7.81
C ASP A 26 10.41 -18.91 -8.93
N ASN A 27 10.85 -18.86 -10.19
CA ASN A 27 9.95 -18.61 -11.31
C ASN A 27 10.38 -19.36 -12.59
N PRO A 28 9.95 -20.63 -12.76
CA PRO A 28 10.30 -21.43 -13.93
C PRO A 28 9.55 -21.02 -15.21
N PHE A 29 8.50 -20.19 -15.12
CA PHE A 29 7.61 -19.84 -16.24
C PHE A 29 7.71 -18.37 -16.67
N SER A 30 8.72 -17.63 -16.19
CA SER A 30 8.85 -16.20 -16.46
C SER A 30 7.61 -15.37 -16.06
N LEU A 31 6.90 -15.81 -15.02
CA LEU A 31 5.74 -15.15 -14.40
C LEU A 31 6.18 -14.11 -13.38
N VAL A 32 6.04 -12.84 -13.70
CA VAL A 32 6.39 -11.75 -12.77
C VAL A 32 5.16 -11.38 -11.97
N GLN A 33 5.21 -11.60 -10.66
CA GLN A 33 4.11 -11.25 -9.76
C GLN A 33 4.10 -9.75 -9.49
N ASN A 34 2.97 -9.11 -9.77
CA ASN A 34 2.75 -7.70 -9.54
C ASN A 34 2.77 -7.37 -8.04
N GLY A 35 3.41 -6.26 -7.65
CA GLY A 35 3.47 -5.82 -6.25
C GLY A 35 4.32 -6.68 -5.31
N ARG A 36 5.07 -7.68 -5.81
CA ARG A 36 6.00 -8.50 -5.02
C ARG A 36 7.41 -8.44 -5.59
N ALA A 37 8.39 -8.75 -4.75
CA ALA A 37 9.78 -8.88 -5.17
C ALA A 37 9.94 -10.13 -6.03
N ASN A 38 10.35 -9.95 -7.29
CA ASN A 38 10.69 -11.03 -8.21
C ASN A 38 12.21 -11.13 -8.27
N ARG A 39 12.75 -12.27 -7.83
CA ARG A 39 14.19 -12.49 -7.73
C ARG A 39 14.76 -13.08 -9.01
N VAL A 40 15.89 -12.52 -9.43
CA VAL A 40 16.74 -13.03 -10.51
C VAL A 40 18.15 -13.18 -9.99
N VAL A 41 18.84 -14.23 -10.40
CA VAL A 41 20.25 -14.44 -10.06
C VAL A 41 21.06 -14.37 -11.33
N LEU A 42 21.96 -13.39 -11.38
CA LEU A 42 22.91 -13.17 -12.46
C LEU A 42 24.25 -13.82 -12.09
N SER A 43 24.61 -14.88 -12.81
CA SER A 43 25.89 -15.58 -12.67
C SER A 43 26.87 -15.01 -13.68
N ILE A 44 27.75 -14.14 -13.22
CA ILE A 44 28.71 -13.40 -14.05
C ILE A 44 30.04 -14.14 -14.04
N THR A 45 30.57 -14.40 -15.23
CA THR A 45 31.87 -15.05 -15.45
C THR A 45 32.72 -14.15 -16.35
N ASN A 46 33.92 -13.79 -15.90
CA ASN A 46 34.86 -13.09 -16.75
C ASN A 46 35.53 -14.09 -17.72
N PRO A 47 35.48 -13.89 -19.05
CA PRO A 47 36.18 -14.76 -19.98
C PRO A 47 37.71 -14.69 -19.78
N PRO A 48 38.44 -15.81 -19.95
CA PRO A 48 39.90 -15.87 -19.75
C PRO A 48 40.71 -14.93 -20.66
N SER A 49 40.12 -14.45 -21.75
CA SER A 49 40.77 -13.59 -22.74
C SER A 49 40.91 -12.14 -22.30
N ALA A 50 40.29 -11.75 -21.17
CA ALA A 50 40.27 -10.39 -20.66
C ALA A 50 40.86 -10.34 -19.25
N ASP A 51 42.19 -10.16 -19.16
CA ASP A 51 42.92 -9.79 -17.92
C ASP A 51 42.60 -8.34 -17.48
N ARG A 52 41.32 -7.96 -17.52
CA ARG A 52 40.84 -6.66 -17.06
C ARG A 52 40.17 -6.81 -15.71
N ALA A 53 40.63 -6.03 -14.74
CA ALA A 53 40.02 -5.97 -13.42
C ALA A 53 38.76 -5.10 -13.49
N LEU A 54 37.60 -5.74 -13.58
CA LEU A 54 36.30 -5.09 -13.65
C LEU A 54 35.62 -5.09 -12.27
N LEU A 55 35.06 -3.96 -11.88
CA LEU A 55 34.21 -3.82 -10.69
C LEU A 55 32.75 -3.68 -11.08
N LEU A 56 31.88 -4.45 -10.44
CA LEU A 56 30.44 -4.29 -10.55
C LEU A 56 29.95 -3.18 -9.62
N GLU A 57 29.41 -2.10 -10.19
CA GLU A 57 28.88 -0.95 -9.42
C GLU A 57 27.35 -1.02 -9.24
N GLU A 58 26.62 -1.41 -10.28
CA GLU A 58 25.16 -1.29 -10.27
C GLU A 58 24.52 -2.32 -11.20
N ILE A 59 23.35 -2.83 -10.79
CA ILE A 59 22.46 -3.65 -11.60
C ILE A 59 21.18 -2.87 -11.82
N THR A 60 20.72 -2.80 -13.06
CA THR A 60 19.47 -2.14 -13.40
C THR A 60 18.73 -2.92 -14.49
N GLY A 61 17.53 -2.47 -14.84
CA GLY A 61 16.73 -3.09 -15.87
C GLY A 61 15.66 -2.16 -16.42
N ALA A 62 14.93 -2.64 -17.41
CA ALA A 62 13.80 -1.93 -18.00
C ALA A 62 12.73 -2.91 -18.45
N PHE A 63 11.47 -2.48 -18.31
CA PHE A 63 10.33 -3.11 -18.95
C PHE A 63 10.10 -2.48 -20.32
N LEU A 64 9.99 -3.34 -21.31
CA LEU A 64 9.85 -2.98 -22.72
C LEU A 64 8.50 -3.46 -23.26
N ASN A 65 7.97 -2.70 -24.21
CA ASN A 65 6.77 -3.08 -24.93
C ASN A 65 7.13 -4.02 -26.09
N PRO A 66 6.62 -5.27 -26.10
CA PRO A 66 6.95 -6.24 -27.16
C PRO A 66 6.40 -5.83 -28.53
N LYS A 67 5.37 -4.97 -28.58
CA LYS A 67 4.70 -4.56 -29.84
C LYS A 67 5.44 -3.50 -30.64
N LYS A 68 6.43 -2.82 -30.05
CA LYS A 68 7.16 -1.71 -30.69
C LYS A 68 8.58 -2.14 -30.99
N LEU A 69 9.21 -1.68 -32.05
CA LEU A 69 10.62 -1.99 -32.33
C LEU A 69 11.58 -1.12 -31.52
N ASP A 70 12.84 -1.56 -31.42
CA ASP A 70 13.91 -0.78 -30.79
C ASP A 70 14.09 0.56 -31.53
N GLY A 71 14.33 1.64 -30.77
CA GLY A 71 14.39 3.01 -31.29
C GLY A 71 13.04 3.71 -31.45
N GLN A 72 11.91 3.00 -31.32
CA GLN A 72 10.59 3.63 -31.35
C GLN A 72 10.23 4.28 -30.01
N ARG A 73 9.56 5.44 -30.08
CA ARG A 73 9.07 6.14 -28.88
C ARG A 73 8.10 5.25 -28.09
N GLY A 74 8.39 5.09 -26.80
CA GLY A 74 7.63 4.26 -25.88
C GLY A 74 7.84 2.75 -26.04
N ARG A 75 8.98 2.31 -26.63
CA ARG A 75 9.49 0.93 -26.47
C ARG A 75 9.82 0.69 -25.00
N VAL A 76 10.55 1.58 -24.36
CA VAL A 76 10.79 1.54 -22.91
C VAL A 76 9.53 2.04 -22.21
N LEU A 77 8.89 1.18 -21.43
CA LEU A 77 7.72 1.52 -20.64
C LEU A 77 8.12 2.11 -19.30
N ARG A 78 9.06 1.46 -18.61
CA ARG A 78 9.55 1.89 -17.30
C ARG A 78 10.92 1.30 -16.99
N ASN A 79 11.82 2.12 -16.48
CA ASN A 79 13.09 1.66 -15.93
C ASN A 79 12.87 1.09 -14.53
N MET A 80 13.53 -0.02 -14.22
CA MET A 80 13.51 -0.66 -12.92
C MET A 80 14.38 0.11 -11.93
N THR A 81 14.13 -0.10 -10.64
CA THR A 81 14.99 0.43 -9.58
C THR A 81 16.38 -0.19 -9.66
N ALA A 82 17.40 0.65 -9.69
CA ALA A 82 18.77 0.19 -9.72
C ALA A 82 19.24 -0.28 -8.34
N THR A 83 19.91 -1.42 -8.30
CA THR A 83 20.57 -1.95 -7.10
C THR A 83 22.06 -1.67 -7.18
N LYS A 84 22.55 -0.83 -6.27
CA LYS A 84 23.99 -0.55 -6.16
C LYS A 84 24.68 -1.71 -5.46
N VAL A 85 25.67 -2.28 -6.12
CA VAL A 85 26.55 -3.31 -5.57
C VAL A 85 27.82 -2.56 -5.16
N LYS A 86 28.35 -2.79 -3.95
CA LYS A 86 29.50 -2.04 -3.39
C LYS A 86 30.82 -2.35 -4.12
N SER A 87 30.91 -2.02 -5.40
CA SER A 87 32.08 -2.15 -6.27
C SER A 87 32.76 -3.51 -6.12
N VAL A 88 31.99 -4.59 -6.31
CA VAL A 88 32.48 -5.96 -6.12
C VAL A 88 33.34 -6.36 -7.32
N PRO A 89 34.56 -6.88 -7.13
CA PRO A 89 35.40 -7.32 -8.23
C PRO A 89 34.78 -8.53 -8.93
N ILE A 90 34.69 -8.45 -10.26
CA ILE A 90 34.24 -9.55 -11.13
C ILE A 90 35.45 -10.46 -11.37
N THR A 91 35.78 -11.24 -10.35
CA THR A 91 36.84 -12.26 -10.43
C THR A 91 36.21 -13.62 -10.19
N ASN A 92 36.60 -14.62 -10.97
CA ASN A 92 36.20 -16.00 -10.72
C ASN A 92 36.96 -16.49 -9.48
N VAL A 93 36.43 -16.22 -8.28
CA VAL A 93 37.04 -16.68 -7.03
C VAL A 93 36.88 -18.20 -6.96
N GLY A 94 37.99 -18.94 -7.06
CA GLY A 94 37.98 -20.41 -7.01
C GLY A 94 37.28 -21.07 -8.21
N GLY A 95 37.22 -20.42 -9.38
CA GLY A 95 36.58 -20.95 -10.58
C GLY A 95 35.04 -20.92 -10.56
N GLN A 96 34.44 -20.34 -9.51
CA GLN A 96 32.99 -20.18 -9.41
C GLN A 96 32.56 -18.83 -10.03
N PRO A 97 31.42 -18.79 -10.74
CA PRO A 97 30.87 -17.55 -11.26
C PRO A 97 30.41 -16.65 -10.11
N LEU A 98 30.56 -15.33 -10.26
CA LEU A 98 30.03 -14.35 -9.33
C LEU A 98 28.51 -14.31 -9.44
N GLN A 99 27.81 -14.79 -8.42
CA GLN A 99 26.34 -14.76 -8.39
C GLN A 99 25.85 -13.51 -7.69
N VAL A 100 25.06 -12.71 -8.41
CA VAL A 100 24.47 -11.49 -7.85
C VAL A 100 22.94 -11.56 -7.95
N PRO A 101 22.24 -11.59 -6.80
CA PRO A 101 20.79 -11.53 -6.81
C PRO A 101 20.32 -10.11 -7.11
N PHE A 102 19.28 -10.00 -7.93
CA PHE A 102 18.60 -8.77 -8.29
C PHE A 102 17.10 -8.95 -8.10
N ASP A 103 16.54 -8.18 -7.19
CA ASP A 103 15.10 -8.18 -6.90
C ASP A 103 14.45 -6.98 -7.58
N PHE A 104 13.42 -7.24 -8.37
CA PHE A 104 12.66 -6.19 -9.05
C PHE A 104 11.16 -6.33 -8.82
N TYR A 105 10.45 -5.22 -8.97
CA TYR A 105 9.01 -5.13 -8.76
C TYR A 105 8.35 -4.72 -10.08
N SER A 106 7.21 -5.33 -10.38
CA SER A 106 6.31 -4.84 -11.43
C SER A 106 5.09 -4.17 -10.79
N GLU A 107 4.58 -3.14 -11.49
CA GLU A 107 3.37 -2.40 -11.13
C GLU A 107 2.55 -2.16 -12.41
N PHE A 108 2.32 -3.23 -13.16
CA PHE A 108 1.60 -3.20 -14.44
C PHE A 108 0.35 -4.07 -14.37
N LYS A 109 -0.64 -3.72 -15.18
CA LYS A 109 -1.79 -4.60 -15.42
C LYS A 109 -1.33 -5.94 -16.02
N PRO A 110 -2.08 -7.03 -15.82
CA PRO A 110 -1.75 -8.33 -16.38
C PRO A 110 -1.57 -8.25 -17.91
N GLN A 111 -0.34 -8.46 -18.37
CA GLN A 111 0.03 -8.43 -19.79
C GLN A 111 1.42 -9.05 -19.99
N SER A 112 1.73 -9.46 -21.21
CA SER A 112 3.07 -9.88 -21.60
C SER A 112 3.94 -8.67 -21.91
N LEU A 113 5.11 -8.57 -21.26
CA LEU A 113 6.10 -7.53 -21.50
C LEU A 113 7.47 -8.16 -21.79
N ASP A 114 8.34 -7.41 -22.45
CA ASP A 114 9.74 -7.78 -22.53
C ASP A 114 10.50 -7.14 -21.37
N VAL A 115 11.54 -7.81 -20.87
CA VAL A 115 12.43 -7.31 -19.83
C VAL A 115 13.85 -7.32 -20.38
N GLU A 116 14.58 -6.26 -20.05
CA GLU A 116 16.00 -6.15 -20.33
C GLU A 116 16.75 -5.78 -19.04
N PHE A 117 17.83 -6.50 -18.75
CA PHE A 117 18.71 -6.21 -17.62
C PHE A 117 20.04 -5.64 -18.10
N PHE A 118 20.58 -4.71 -17.32
CA PHE A 118 21.86 -4.06 -17.59
C PHE A 118 22.76 -4.11 -16.37
N LEU A 119 24.05 -4.34 -16.60
CA LEU A 119 25.11 -4.22 -15.61
C LEU A 119 25.91 -2.96 -15.88
N LYS A 120 26.16 -2.15 -14.85
CA LYS A 120 27.16 -1.09 -14.89
C LYS A 120 28.43 -1.58 -14.24
N VAL A 121 29.48 -1.64 -15.04
CA VAL A 121 30.80 -2.09 -14.63
C VAL A 121 31.81 -0.97 -14.81
N MET A 122 32.76 -0.89 -13.90
CA MET A 122 33.88 0.03 -13.97
C MET A 122 35.17 -0.75 -14.21
N ASP A 123 35.94 -0.34 -15.20
CA ASP A 123 37.28 -0.86 -15.43
C ASP A 123 38.26 -0.19 -14.46
N GLN A 124 38.97 -0.96 -13.63
CA GLN A 124 39.95 -0.41 -12.69
C GLN A 124 41.17 0.20 -13.42
N GLY A 125 41.53 -0.31 -14.60
CA GLY A 125 42.70 0.16 -15.33
C GLY A 125 42.51 1.54 -15.95
N ASN A 126 41.30 1.86 -16.40
CA ASN A 126 40.99 3.11 -17.11
C ASN A 126 39.98 4.01 -16.35
N SER A 127 39.43 3.54 -15.21
CA SER A 127 38.33 4.20 -14.49
C SER A 127 37.10 4.54 -15.37
N LYS A 128 36.97 3.88 -16.52
CA LYS A 128 35.85 4.05 -17.45
C LYS A 128 34.68 3.18 -16.99
N ARG A 129 33.47 3.72 -17.10
CA ARG A 129 32.22 3.02 -16.80
C ARG A 129 31.56 2.53 -18.09
N TYR A 130 31.14 1.28 -18.08
CA TYR A 130 30.45 0.64 -19.19
C TYR A 130 29.09 0.13 -18.72
N THR A 131 28.07 0.29 -19.57
CA THR A 131 26.76 -0.32 -19.36
C THR A 131 26.62 -1.47 -20.35
N LEU A 132 26.49 -2.68 -19.82
CA LEU A 132 26.39 -3.91 -20.59
C LEU A 132 24.95 -4.40 -20.52
N PRO A 133 24.23 -4.59 -21.65
CA PRO A 133 23.00 -5.38 -21.64
C PRO A 133 23.36 -6.82 -21.27
N VAL A 134 22.56 -7.50 -20.47
CA VAL A 134 22.94 -8.79 -19.85
C VAL A 134 21.86 -9.86 -19.95
N TYR A 135 20.62 -9.44 -20.17
CA TYR A 135 19.54 -10.36 -20.41
C TYR A 135 18.47 -9.64 -21.18
N ARG A 136 17.86 -10.33 -22.13
CA ARG A 136 16.62 -9.89 -22.78
C ARG A 136 15.70 -11.08 -22.89
N GLY A 137 14.51 -10.96 -22.32
CA GLY A 137 13.53 -12.05 -22.30
C GLY A 137 12.11 -11.52 -22.23
N SER A 138 11.15 -12.38 -22.59
CA SER A 138 9.73 -12.06 -22.43
C SER A 138 9.22 -12.61 -21.11
N VAL A 139 8.42 -11.82 -20.41
CA VAL A 139 7.82 -12.16 -19.12
C VAL A 139 6.32 -11.89 -19.17
N VAL A 140 5.55 -12.70 -18.44
CA VAL A 140 4.12 -12.50 -18.29
C VAL A 140 3.88 -11.92 -16.91
N ILE A 141 3.23 -10.76 -16.85
CA ILE A 141 2.87 -10.14 -15.57
C ILE A 141 1.53 -10.70 -15.13
N GLU A 142 1.49 -11.24 -13.92
CA GLU A 142 0.29 -11.77 -13.29
C GLU A 142 0.04 -11.05 -11.96
N GLU A 143 -1.21 -10.74 -11.68
CA GLU A 143 -1.60 -10.20 -10.38
C GLU A 143 -1.72 -11.35 -9.35
N PRO A 144 -1.21 -11.16 -8.13
CA PRO A 144 -1.40 -12.13 -7.07
C PRO A 144 -2.89 -12.28 -6.76
N LYS A 145 -3.32 -13.51 -6.47
CA LYS A 145 -4.72 -13.78 -6.10
C LYS A 145 -5.10 -12.98 -4.85
N PRO A 146 -6.26 -12.29 -4.85
CA PRO A 146 -6.72 -11.58 -3.67
C PRO A 146 -6.91 -12.55 -2.50
N SER A 147 -6.27 -12.26 -1.36
CA SER A 147 -6.42 -13.04 -0.14
C SER A 147 -7.66 -12.58 0.61
N TRP A 148 -8.72 -13.40 0.57
CA TRP A 148 -9.97 -13.12 1.30
C TRP A 148 -9.86 -13.45 2.80
N PHE A 149 -8.92 -14.32 3.17
CA PHE A 149 -8.69 -14.76 4.55
C PHE A 149 -7.35 -14.24 5.08
N ASP A 150 -7.14 -12.92 4.96
CA ASP A 150 -6.03 -12.24 5.60
C ASP A 150 -6.47 -11.76 7.00
N PRO A 151 -5.91 -12.30 8.10
CA PRO A 151 -6.31 -11.90 9.45
C PRO A 151 -6.09 -10.41 9.72
N GLN A 152 -5.09 -9.79 9.07
CA GLN A 152 -4.85 -8.36 9.18
C GLN A 152 -6.00 -7.58 8.54
N LEU A 153 -6.37 -7.90 7.31
CA LEU A 153 -7.48 -7.23 6.60
C LEU A 153 -8.82 -7.45 7.32
N LEU A 154 -9.08 -8.68 7.75
CA LEU A 154 -10.28 -9.03 8.52
C LEU A 154 -10.36 -8.27 9.84
N SER A 155 -9.24 -8.05 10.53
CA SER A 155 -9.22 -7.28 11.79
C SER A 155 -9.66 -5.83 11.59
N VAL A 156 -9.23 -5.22 10.48
CA VAL A 156 -9.62 -3.84 10.12
C VAL A 156 -11.10 -3.79 9.80
N TYR A 157 -11.64 -4.75 9.05
CA TYR A 157 -13.07 -4.80 8.76
C TYR A 157 -13.91 -5.09 10.01
N ALA A 158 -13.44 -5.96 10.92
CA ALA A 158 -14.09 -6.20 12.19
C ALA A 158 -14.13 -4.94 13.06
N LEU A 159 -13.04 -4.17 13.11
CA LEU A 159 -12.99 -2.90 13.83
C LEU A 159 -13.96 -1.87 13.21
N MET A 160 -13.98 -1.74 11.88
CA MET A 160 -14.90 -0.87 11.16
C MET A 160 -16.36 -1.25 11.42
N ALA A 161 -16.67 -2.55 11.43
CA ALA A 161 -17.99 -3.07 11.77
C ALA A 161 -18.38 -2.78 13.22
N LEU A 162 -17.44 -2.90 14.16
CA LEU A 162 -17.66 -2.58 15.57
C LEU A 162 -17.95 -1.09 15.76
N VAL A 163 -17.17 -0.21 15.12
CA VAL A 163 -17.40 1.24 15.15
C VAL A 163 -18.77 1.58 14.55
N ALA A 164 -19.09 1.02 13.39
CA ALA A 164 -20.40 1.22 12.75
C ALA A 164 -21.56 0.73 13.64
N ALA A 165 -21.42 -0.44 14.27
CA ALA A 165 -22.39 -0.98 15.21
C ALA A 165 -22.52 -0.09 16.45
N GLY A 166 -21.41 0.44 16.97
CA GLY A 166 -21.41 1.38 18.10
C GLY A 166 -22.18 2.67 17.76
N ILE A 167 -21.94 3.25 16.58
CA ILE A 167 -22.67 4.43 16.11
C ILE A 167 -24.16 4.10 15.94
N ALA A 168 -24.49 2.99 15.26
CA ALA A 168 -25.88 2.57 15.07
C ALA A 168 -26.60 2.33 16.41
N TYR A 169 -25.91 1.75 17.39
CA TYR A 169 -26.42 1.56 18.75
C TYR A 169 -26.70 2.89 19.45
N LEU A 170 -25.79 3.86 19.37
CA LEU A 170 -25.99 5.19 19.93
C LEU A 170 -27.18 5.90 19.29
N VAL A 171 -27.31 5.83 17.96
CA VAL A 171 -28.44 6.41 17.23
C VAL A 171 -29.76 5.73 17.64
N TYR A 172 -29.74 4.40 17.79
CA TYR A 172 -30.91 3.66 18.24
C TYR A 172 -31.35 4.10 19.65
N GLU A 173 -30.44 4.17 20.62
CA GLU A 173 -30.80 4.51 22.01
C GLU A 173 -31.24 5.98 22.15
N THR A 174 -30.59 6.90 21.43
CA THR A 174 -30.88 8.34 21.52
C THR A 174 -32.14 8.75 20.78
N TYR A 175 -32.34 8.25 19.55
CA TYR A 175 -33.45 8.66 18.71
C TYR A 175 -34.56 7.61 18.63
N ILE A 176 -34.26 6.35 18.35
CA ILE A 176 -35.30 5.35 18.02
C ILE A 176 -36.02 4.85 19.29
N ALA A 177 -35.26 4.49 20.33
CA ALA A 177 -35.81 3.94 21.57
C ALA A 177 -36.66 4.97 22.34
N THR A 178 -36.33 6.26 22.26
CA THR A 178 -37.09 7.34 22.90
C THR A 178 -38.49 7.50 22.30
N TYR A 179 -38.65 7.35 20.97
CA TYR A 179 -39.96 7.33 20.32
C TYR A 179 -40.86 6.20 20.84
N PHE A 180 -40.32 4.99 21.07
CA PHE A 180 -41.11 3.87 21.57
C PHE A 180 -41.37 3.93 23.09
N ARG A 181 -40.49 4.57 23.87
CA ARG A 181 -40.68 4.75 25.32
C ARG A 181 -41.72 5.82 25.67
N ALA A 182 -41.93 6.82 24.81
CA ALA A 182 -42.93 7.88 25.01
C ALA A 182 -44.39 7.37 25.01
N ASN A 183 -44.66 6.18 24.45
CA ASN A 183 -46.01 5.60 24.36
C ASN A 183 -46.38 4.68 25.54
N LYS A 184 -45.57 4.63 26.61
CA LYS A 184 -45.96 3.90 27.83
C LYS A 184 -46.91 4.77 28.67
N PRO A 185 -48.17 4.37 28.90
CA PRO A 185 -49.06 5.14 29.75
C PRO A 185 -48.49 5.21 31.16
N LEU A 186 -48.30 6.42 31.67
CA LEU A 186 -47.97 6.67 33.07
C LEU A 186 -49.02 5.96 33.93
N LYS A 187 -48.62 4.95 34.73
CA LYS A 187 -49.46 4.47 35.83
C LYS A 187 -49.73 5.67 36.72
N GLN A 188 -50.96 6.22 36.66
CA GLN A 188 -51.40 7.26 37.55
C GLN A 188 -51.18 6.78 38.98
N ARG A 189 -50.22 7.40 39.67
CA ARG A 189 -50.06 7.24 41.10
C ARG A 189 -51.32 7.86 41.71
N VAL A 190 -52.20 7.02 42.26
CA VAL A 190 -53.40 7.46 42.98
C VAL A 190 -52.96 8.44 44.07
N VAL A 191 -53.22 9.72 43.86
CA VAL A 191 -53.01 10.77 44.85
C VAL A 191 -54.09 10.59 45.91
N LYS A 192 -53.71 10.21 47.14
CA LYS A 192 -54.60 10.31 48.30
C LYS A 192 -54.97 11.79 48.53
N PRO A 193 -56.22 12.15 48.84
CA PRO A 193 -56.62 13.54 49.00
C PRO A 193 -55.90 14.18 50.19
N GLN A 194 -55.21 15.30 49.96
CA GLN A 194 -54.69 16.16 51.02
C GLN A 194 -55.83 17.06 51.56
N PRO A 195 -55.94 17.27 52.88
CA PRO A 195 -56.96 18.15 53.45
C PRO A 195 -56.68 19.63 53.14
N LYS A 196 -57.75 20.38 52.87
CA LYS A 196 -57.75 21.82 52.55
C LYS A 196 -57.09 22.63 53.67
N PRO A 197 -56.17 23.58 53.38
CA PRO A 197 -55.70 24.51 54.38
C PRO A 197 -56.75 25.57 54.68
N THR A 198 -57.08 25.67 55.97
CA THR A 198 -57.87 26.72 56.60
C THR A 198 -57.22 28.07 56.35
N SER A 199 -58.00 29.04 55.91
CA SER A 199 -57.61 30.43 55.77
C SER A 199 -57.34 31.05 57.14
N SER A 200 -56.10 31.44 57.39
CA SER A 200 -55.77 32.50 58.33
C SER A 200 -54.66 33.34 57.72
N THR A 201 -55.05 34.53 57.28
CA THR A 201 -54.31 35.79 57.33
C THR A 201 -52.99 35.65 58.09
N ASP A 202 -51.85 35.69 57.38
CA ASP A 202 -50.50 36.04 57.89
C ASP A 202 -49.37 35.74 56.89
N SER A 203 -49.66 35.18 55.71
CA SER A 203 -48.61 34.78 54.74
C SER A 203 -48.34 35.76 53.59
N GLN A 204 -48.92 36.98 53.58
CA GLN A 204 -48.81 37.92 52.45
C GLN A 204 -47.98 39.19 52.73
N GLU A 205 -47.28 39.26 53.87
CA GLU A 205 -46.49 40.44 54.26
C GLU A 205 -45.15 40.57 53.50
N TRP A 206 -44.66 39.50 52.89
CA TRP A 206 -43.37 39.48 52.19
C TRP A 206 -43.42 39.93 50.71
N LEU A 207 -44.59 40.26 50.15
CA LEU A 207 -44.69 40.65 48.73
C LEU A 207 -44.58 42.18 48.54
N PRO A 208 -43.60 42.66 47.74
CA PRO A 208 -43.42 44.08 47.47
C PRO A 208 -44.65 44.69 46.77
N GLU A 209 -45.02 45.92 47.16
CA GLU A 209 -46.31 46.58 46.83
C GLU A 209 -46.68 46.58 45.33
N GLN A 210 -45.68 46.58 44.46
CA GLN A 210 -45.81 46.59 43.00
C GLN A 210 -46.51 45.36 42.37
N THR A 211 -46.74 44.27 43.12
CA THR A 211 -47.46 43.08 42.59
C THR A 211 -48.93 42.97 43.04
N ARG A 212 -49.44 43.94 43.81
CA ARG A 212 -50.82 43.96 44.29
C ARG A 212 -51.78 44.38 43.16
N LYS A 213 -52.39 43.41 42.48
CA LYS A 213 -53.43 43.71 41.48
C LYS A 213 -54.72 44.17 42.18
N PRO A 214 -55.32 45.32 41.82
CA PRO A 214 -56.59 45.74 42.40
C PRO A 214 -57.69 44.76 41.98
N ARG A 215 -58.32 44.12 42.96
CA ARG A 215 -59.43 43.19 42.74
C ARG A 215 -60.68 44.00 42.40
N LYS A 216 -61.17 43.86 41.17
CA LYS A 216 -62.41 44.49 40.69
C LYS A 216 -63.59 44.07 41.57
N ALA A 217 -64.30 45.04 42.13
CA ALA A 217 -65.56 44.80 42.83
C ALA A 217 -66.67 44.46 41.80
N ALA A 218 -67.21 43.25 41.89
CA ALA A 218 -68.39 42.86 41.13
C ALA A 218 -69.63 43.52 41.75
N SER A 219 -70.21 44.50 41.04
CA SER A 219 -71.48 45.12 41.39
C SER A 219 -72.62 44.11 41.20
N LYS A 220 -73.35 43.84 42.29
CA LYS A 220 -74.57 43.03 42.30
C LYS A 220 -75.73 43.87 41.73
N ARG A 221 -76.37 43.35 40.69
CA ARG A 221 -77.73 43.75 40.27
C ARG A 221 -78.73 43.52 41.40
N LYS A 222 -79.61 44.50 41.61
CA LYS A 222 -80.99 44.32 42.08
C LYS A 222 -81.87 45.28 41.29
#